data_AF-W9TB15-F1
#
_entry.id   AF-W9TB15-F1
#
_cell.length_a   1.000
_cell.length_b   1.000
_cell.length_c   1.000
_cell.angle_alpha   90.00
_cell.angle_beta   90.00
_cell.angle_gamma   90.00
#
_symmetry.space_group_name_H-M   'P 1'
#
loop_
_entity.id
_entity.type
_entity.pdbx_description
1 polymer ?
#
loop_
_entity_poly.entity_id
_entity_poly.type
_entity_poly.pdbx_seq_one_letter_code
_entity_poly.pdbx_strand_id
1 'polypeptide(L)'
;MPWKTRVLVGVSDMARLMADSDLAIGAAGATSWERCCLGLPTIMLVLADNQRQVAQGLEKAGAALVVQQAQHIAEFLPSLLSALVARPASLLAMSLSASSIIDGQGVAIISQLMES
;
A
#
# COMPACT_ATOMS: atom_id res chain seq x y z
N MET A 1 -5.85 23.66 -4.31
CA MET A 1 -5.34 22.45 -4.98
C MET A 1 -6.26 22.13 -6.16
N PRO A 2 -5.75 21.60 -7.28
CA PRO A 2 -6.55 21.41 -8.49
C PRO A 2 -7.60 20.29 -8.39
N TRP A 3 -7.58 19.47 -7.34
CA TRP A 3 -8.58 18.43 -7.05
C TRP A 3 -9.27 18.68 -5.71
N LYS A 4 -10.46 18.08 -5.53
CA LYS A 4 -11.16 18.07 -4.24
C LYS A 4 -10.30 17.28 -3.25
N THR A 5 -9.82 17.97 -2.22
CA THR A 5 -8.94 17.39 -1.21
C THR A 5 -9.57 17.55 0.17
N ARG A 6 -9.51 16.49 0.98
CA ARG A 6 -9.91 16.52 2.39
C ARG A 6 -8.70 16.16 3.24
N VAL A 7 -8.37 17.02 4.20
CA VAL A 7 -7.33 16.76 5.19
C VAL A 7 -8.00 16.23 6.46
N LEU A 8 -7.53 15.08 6.95
CA LEU A 8 -8.02 14.46 8.17
C LEU A 8 -6.86 14.41 9.18
N VAL A 9 -7.14 14.68 10.45
CA VAL A 9 -6.16 14.70 11.54
C VAL A 9 -6.70 13.85 12.69
N GLY A 10 -5.85 13.06 13.33
CA GLY A 10 -6.26 12.21 14.46
C GLY A 10 -7.29 11.15 14.07
N VAL A 11 -7.14 10.56 12.89
CA VAL A 11 -8.05 9.53 12.38
C VAL A 11 -8.01 8.31 13.29
N SER A 12 -9.14 8.00 13.93
CA SER A 12 -9.31 6.80 14.76
C SER A 12 -9.80 5.58 13.97
N ASP A 13 -10.30 5.77 12.75
CA ASP A 13 -10.86 4.72 11.89
C ASP A 13 -10.11 4.63 10.56
N MET A 14 -8.80 4.37 10.62
CA MET A 14 -7.98 4.23 9.43
C MET A 14 -8.32 2.96 8.65
N ALA A 15 -8.71 1.89 9.35
CA ALA A 15 -9.10 0.61 8.75
C ALA A 15 -10.25 0.80 7.74
N ARG A 16 -11.32 1.49 8.14
CA ARG A 16 -12.43 1.79 7.23
C ARG A 16 -12.01 2.67 6.06
N LEU A 17 -11.24 3.73 6.32
CA LEU A 17 -10.78 4.60 5.23
C LEU A 17 -9.94 3.84 4.19
N MET A 18 -9.11 2.90 4.62
CA MET A 18 -8.36 2.03 3.71
C MET A 18 -9.29 1.08 2.96
N ALA A 19 -10.23 0.43 3.64
CA ALA A 19 -11.18 -0.49 3.03
C ALA A 19 -12.11 0.19 2.01
N ASP A 20 -12.49 1.45 2.26
CA ASP A 20 -13.34 2.25 1.38
C ASP A 20 -12.55 2.91 0.22
N SER A 21 -11.23 2.71 0.13
CA SER A 21 -10.36 3.31 -0.90
C SER A 21 -10.03 2.35 -2.03
N ASP A 22 -9.93 2.87 -3.26
CA ASP A 22 -9.52 2.08 -4.44
C ASP A 22 -7.99 2.01 -4.63
N LEU A 23 -7.27 3.01 -4.10
CA LEU A 23 -5.82 3.17 -4.26
C LEU A 23 -5.25 3.94 -3.07
N ALA A 24 -4.12 3.49 -2.54
CA ALA A 24 -3.33 4.22 -1.57
C ALA A 24 -2.05 4.81 -2.18
N ILE A 25 -1.64 5.96 -1.65
CA ILE A 25 -0.29 6.52 -1.84
C ILE A 25 0.32 6.68 -0.46
N GLY A 26 1.46 6.05 -0.19
CA GLY A 26 2.05 6.11 1.15
C GLY A 26 3.44 5.52 1.26
N ALA A 27 4.05 5.70 2.44
CA ALA A 27 5.39 5.21 2.72
C ALA A 27 5.46 3.67 2.79
N ALA A 28 6.64 3.12 2.52
CA ALA A 28 7.01 1.71 2.69
C ALA A 28 7.24 1.31 4.18
N GLY A 29 6.31 1.68 5.07
CA GLY A 29 6.35 1.39 6.51
C GLY A 29 5.47 0.20 6.91
N ALA A 30 5.20 0.07 8.23
CA ALA A 30 4.39 -1.02 8.79
C ALA A 30 2.96 -1.09 8.20
N THR A 31 2.37 0.06 7.86
CA THR A 31 1.05 0.14 7.18
C THR A 31 1.03 -0.55 5.82
N SER A 32 2.18 -0.91 5.25
CA SER A 32 2.23 -1.74 4.04
C SER A 32 1.57 -3.10 4.25
N TRP A 33 1.71 -3.69 5.45
CA TRP A 33 1.10 -4.97 5.78
C TRP A 33 -0.41 -4.87 5.93
N GLU A 34 -0.90 -3.78 6.53
CA GLU A 34 -2.34 -3.49 6.63
C GLU A 34 -2.96 -3.34 5.22
N ARG A 35 -2.30 -2.59 4.33
CA ARG A 35 -2.74 -2.46 2.93
C ARG A 35 -2.74 -3.79 2.19
N CYS A 36 -1.71 -4.62 2.40
CA CYS A 36 -1.66 -5.96 1.82
C CYS A 36 -2.80 -6.84 2.35
N CYS A 37 -3.04 -6.84 3.66
CA CYS A 37 -4.14 -7.59 4.27
C CYS A 37 -5.51 -7.22 3.69
N LEU A 38 -5.70 -5.95 3.33
CA LEU A 38 -6.93 -5.45 2.70
C LEU A 38 -6.94 -5.62 1.17
N GLY A 39 -5.85 -6.09 0.57
CA GLY A 39 -5.69 -6.11 -0.89
C GLY A 39 -5.75 -4.73 -1.52
N LEU A 40 -5.37 -3.66 -0.80
CA LEU A 40 -5.44 -2.27 -1.27
C LEU A 40 -4.27 -1.95 -2.21
N PRO A 41 -4.51 -1.71 -3.52
CA PRO A 41 -3.46 -1.30 -4.45
C PRO A 41 -2.72 -0.06 -3.94
N THR A 42 -1.40 -0.01 -4.14
CA THR A 42 -0.56 1.02 -3.52
C THR A 42 0.51 1.55 -4.47
N ILE A 43 0.62 2.88 -4.56
CA ILE A 43 1.84 3.57 -5.00
C ILE A 43 2.66 3.88 -3.74
N MET A 44 3.82 3.27 -3.63
CA MET A 44 4.63 3.26 -2.43
C MET A 44 5.85 4.17 -2.59
N LEU A 45 6.16 4.94 -1.55
CA LEU A 45 7.34 5.81 -1.51
C LEU A 45 8.35 5.31 -0.48
N VAL A 46 9.60 5.20 -0.89
CA VAL A 46 10.71 4.96 0.04
C VAL A 46 11.12 6.30 0.63
N LEU A 47 10.83 6.50 1.92
CA LEU A 47 11.17 7.72 2.65
C LEU A 47 12.46 7.60 3.48
N ALA A 48 12.90 6.37 3.77
CA ALA A 48 14.09 6.08 4.55
C ALA A 48 14.73 4.75 4.12
N ASP A 49 16.03 4.59 4.36
CA ASP A 49 16.80 3.43 3.88
C ASP A 49 16.30 2.09 4.43
N ASN A 50 15.78 2.08 5.66
CA ASN A 50 15.18 0.91 6.28
C ASN A 50 13.88 0.44 5.60
N GLN A 51 13.32 1.20 4.67
CA GLN A 51 12.12 0.85 3.93
C GLN A 51 12.39 0.20 2.56
N ARG A 52 13.64 0.29 2.06
CA ARG A 52 14.00 -0.15 0.70
C ARG A 52 13.70 -1.63 0.46
N GLN A 53 14.02 -2.49 1.41
CA GLN A 53 13.84 -3.94 1.29
C GLN A 53 12.36 -4.32 1.20
N VAL A 54 11.51 -3.70 2.04
CA VAL A 54 10.05 -3.90 2.00
C VAL A 54 9.50 -3.46 0.65
N ALA A 55 9.87 -2.25 0.20
CA ALA A 55 9.40 -1.71 -1.07
C ALA A 55 9.79 -2.62 -2.25
N GLN A 56 11.05 -3.02 -2.34
CA GLN A 56 11.53 -3.92 -3.41
C GLN A 56 10.85 -5.29 -3.38
N GLY A 57 10.61 -5.85 -2.19
CA GLY A 57 9.90 -7.12 -2.04
C GLY A 57 8.47 -7.05 -2.56
N LEU A 58 7.73 -6.01 -2.16
CA LEU A 58 6.34 -5.82 -2.57
C LEU A 58 6.21 -5.47 -4.05
N GLU A 59 7.15 -4.70 -4.62
CA GLU A 59 7.21 -4.42 -6.06
C GLU A 59 7.41 -5.71 -6.86
N LYS A 60 8.36 -6.56 -6.45
CA LYS A 60 8.63 -7.84 -7.11
C LYS A 60 7.45 -8.81 -7.05
N ALA A 61 6.67 -8.76 -5.96
CA ALA A 61 5.45 -9.55 -5.83
C ALA A 61 4.26 -8.98 -6.64
N GLY A 62 4.42 -7.81 -7.26
CA GLY A 62 3.34 -7.11 -7.96
C GLY A 62 2.31 -6.46 -7.03
N ALA A 63 2.58 -6.39 -5.73
CA ALA A 63 1.68 -5.87 -4.71
C ALA A 63 1.69 -4.33 -4.62
N ALA A 64 2.71 -3.67 -5.16
CA ALA A 64 2.82 -2.22 -5.17
C ALA A 64 3.66 -1.71 -6.35
N LEU A 65 3.46 -0.43 -6.72
CA LEU A 65 4.38 0.32 -7.59
C LEU A 65 5.26 1.20 -6.71
N VAL A 66 6.59 1.22 -6.91
CA VAL A 66 7.50 1.90 -6.00
C VAL A 66 8.16 3.12 -6.62
N VAL A 67 8.10 4.25 -5.92
CA VAL A 67 8.95 5.41 -6.13
C VAL A 67 10.11 5.33 -5.13
N GLN A 68 11.30 4.98 -5.63
CA GLN A 68 12.49 4.66 -4.83
C GLN A 68 13.06 5.86 -4.05
N GLN A 69 12.70 7.09 -4.45
CA GLN A 69 13.16 8.31 -3.81
C GLN A 69 12.04 9.34 -3.78
N ALA A 70 11.71 9.84 -2.58
CA ALA A 70 10.58 10.75 -2.37
C ALA A 70 10.63 12.00 -3.26
N GLN A 71 11.82 12.55 -3.55
CA GLN A 71 11.97 13.72 -4.41
C GLN A 71 11.44 13.53 -5.83
N HIS A 72 11.37 12.29 -6.33
CA HIS A 72 10.90 12.01 -7.68
C HIS A 72 9.38 11.80 -7.78
N ILE A 73 8.63 11.94 -6.67
CA ILE A 73 7.19 11.72 -6.68
C ILE A 73 6.47 12.62 -7.70
N ALA A 74 6.86 13.89 -7.80
CA ALA A 74 6.23 14.84 -8.71
C ALA A 74 6.43 14.45 -10.19
N GLU A 75 7.55 13.80 -10.51
CA GLU A 75 7.90 13.33 -11.84
C GLU A 75 7.15 12.04 -12.20
N PHE A 76 7.14 11.06 -11.29
CA PHE A 76 6.60 9.72 -11.59
C PHE A 76 5.10 9.57 -11.32
N LEU A 77 4.54 10.29 -10.34
CA LEU A 77 3.15 10.07 -9.94
C LEU A 77 2.14 10.26 -11.08
N PRO A 78 2.25 11.29 -11.95
CA PRO A 78 1.30 11.46 -13.06
C PRO A 78 1.27 10.27 -14.03
N SER A 79 2.44 9.70 -14.37
CA SER A 79 2.52 8.58 -15.31
C SER A 79 2.03 7.27 -14.68
N LEU A 80 2.34 7.03 -13.40
CA LEU A 80 1.85 5.89 -12.64
C LEU A 80 0.32 5.92 -12.52
N LEU A 81 -0.26 7.06 -12.17
CA LEU A 81 -1.71 7.22 -12.09
C LEU A 81 -2.38 7.02 -13.46
N SER A 82 -1.84 7.64 -14.51
CA SER A 82 -2.35 7.47 -15.87
C SER A 82 -2.35 6.00 -16.30
N ALA A 83 -1.28 5.26 -16.00
CA ALA A 83 -1.18 3.84 -16.32
C ALA A 83 -2.21 2.97 -15.58
N LEU A 84 -2.52 3.29 -14.32
CA LEU A 84 -3.55 2.58 -13.54
C LEU A 84 -4.96 2.90 -14.03
N VAL A 85 -5.23 4.16 -14.37
CA VAL A 85 -6.53 4.60 -14.91
C VAL A 85 -6.78 3.98 -16.29
N ALA A 86 -5.76 3.93 -17.14
CA ALA A 86 -5.88 3.36 -18.49
C ALA A 86 -6.08 1.83 -18.49
N ARG A 87 -5.71 1.14 -17.40
CA ARG A 87 -5.80 -0.33 -17.30
C ARG A 87 -6.36 -0.76 -15.94
N PRO A 88 -7.69 -0.77 -15.76
CA PRO A 88 -8.33 -1.23 -14.52
C PRO A 88 -7.94 -2.66 -14.12
N ALA A 89 -7.64 -3.52 -15.11
CA ALA A 89 -7.14 -4.88 -14.85
C ALA A 89 -5.80 -4.89 -14.07
N SER A 90 -4.96 -3.86 -14.21
CA SER A 90 -3.72 -3.74 -13.44
C SER A 90 -3.97 -3.41 -11.98
N LEU A 91 -5.01 -2.62 -11.68
CA LEU A 91 -5.47 -2.36 -10.30
C LEU A 91 -5.95 -3.65 -9.64
N LEU A 92 -6.78 -4.43 -10.34
CA LEU A 92 -7.27 -5.72 -9.84
C LEU A 92 -6.14 -6.72 -9.62
N ALA A 93 -5.21 -6.84 -10.58
CA ALA A 93 -4.05 -7.73 -10.45
C ALA A 93 -3.19 -7.35 -9.24
N MET A 94 -2.94 -6.05 -9.03
CA MET A 94 -2.19 -5.57 -7.87
C MET A 94 -2.92 -5.85 -6.56
N SER A 95 -4.25 -5.68 -6.53
CA SER A 95 -5.08 -5.99 -5.37
C SER A 95 -4.97 -7.47 -4.98
N LEU A 96 -5.08 -8.37 -5.96
CA LEU A 96 -4.92 -9.81 -5.74
C LEU A 96 -3.51 -10.14 -5.24
N SER A 97 -2.47 -9.62 -5.89
CA SER A 97 -1.08 -9.78 -5.44
C SER A 97 -0.89 -9.28 -4.00
N ALA A 98 -1.41 -8.10 -3.66
CA ALA A 98 -1.31 -7.55 -2.32
C ALA A 98 -2.00 -8.45 -1.26
N SER A 99 -3.21 -8.93 -1.55
CA SER A 99 -3.96 -9.84 -0.67
C SER A 99 -3.26 -11.18 -0.43
N SER A 100 -2.40 -11.61 -1.37
CA SER A 100 -1.62 -12.85 -1.21
C SER A 100 -0.38 -12.71 -0.31
N ILE A 101 0.01 -11.50 0.09
CA ILE A 101 1.22 -11.27 0.89
C ILE A 101 1.01 -11.65 2.36
N ILE A 102 -0.16 -11.35 2.92
CA ILE A 102 -0.46 -11.55 4.34
C ILE A 102 -1.94 -11.87 4.52
N ASP A 103 -2.22 -12.85 5.38
CA ASP A 103 -3.56 -13.39 5.63
C ASP A 103 -4.29 -12.74 6.82
N GLY A 104 -3.61 -11.86 7.56
CA GLY A 104 -4.16 -11.17 8.73
C GLY A 104 -4.32 -12.03 9.99
N GLN A 105 -3.82 -13.26 10.01
CA GLN A 105 -4.04 -14.21 11.12
C GLN A 105 -3.00 -14.13 12.25
N GLY A 106 -2.09 -13.15 12.19
CA GLY A 106 -0.93 -13.07 13.09
C GLY A 106 -1.27 -13.14 14.59
N VAL A 107 -2.35 -12.47 15.02
CA VAL A 107 -2.77 -12.50 16.44
C VAL A 107 -3.20 -13.91 16.86
N ALA A 108 -4.02 -14.58 16.05
CA ALA A 108 -4.50 -15.93 16.34
C ALA A 108 -3.33 -16.93 16.45
N ILE A 109 -2.35 -16.83 15.54
CA ILE A 109 -1.16 -17.69 15.54
C ILE A 109 -0.33 -17.49 16.82
N ILE A 110 -0.08 -16.24 17.20
CA ILE A 110 0.73 -15.94 18.39
C ILE A 110 0.00 -16.36 19.66
N SER A 111 -1.31 -16.12 19.78
CA SER A 111 -2.09 -16.59 20.93
C SER A 111 -1.98 -18.10 21.11
N GLN A 112 -2.11 -18.87 20.02
CA GLN A 112 -1.99 -20.32 20.07
C GLN A 112 -0.58 -20.79 20.48
N LEU A 113 0.48 -20.12 20.02
CA LEU A 113 1.87 -20.43 20.40
C LEU A 113 2.20 -20.09 21.84
N MET A 114 1.54 -19.09 22.42
CA MET A 114 1.75 -18.71 23.83
C MET A 114 1.03 -19.63 24.81
N GLU A 115 0.00 -20.35 24.34
CA GLU A 115 -0.76 -21.33 25.14
C GLU A 115 -0.14 -22.74 25.13
N SER A 116 0.84 -23.00 24.24
CA SER A 116 1.59 -24.27 24.14
C SER A 116 2.87 -24.28 24.98
#